data_AF-A0A1I7KRC4-F1
#
_entry.id   AF-A0A1I7KRC4-F1
#
_cell.length_a   1.000
_cell.length_b   1.000
_cell.length_c   1.000
_cell.angle_alpha   90.00
_cell.angle_beta   90.00
_cell.angle_gamma   90.00
#
_symmetry.space_group_name_H-M   'P 1'
#
loop_
_entity.id
_entity.type
_entity.pdbx_description
1 polymer ?
#
loop_
_entity_poly.entity_id
_entity_poly.type
_entity_poly.pdbx_seq_one_letter_code
_entity_poly.pdbx_strand_id
1 'polypeptide(L)'
;MNAIEILVCLATGQAVTQEQARAALFSGCAGTDRPARVRARNRALREAGEILAIDSPCAWVLAQRLEAAIARFSTRTWPLLRVGIHRGELSPVDAALYRAFLTGERVPTTQRRLYDLLS
;
A
#
# COMPACT_ATOMS: atom_id res chain seq x y z
N MET A 1 23.53 1.65 9.67
CA MET A 1 22.54 1.20 10.64
C MET A 1 21.19 1.10 9.94
N ASN A 2 20.69 -0.10 9.70
CA ASN A 2 19.36 -0.30 9.12
C ASN A 2 18.26 -0.21 10.20
N ALA A 3 16.98 -0.20 9.80
CA ALA A 3 15.86 -0.09 10.72
C ALA A 3 15.82 -1.22 11.79
N ILE A 4 16.24 -2.44 11.44
CA ILE A 4 16.27 -3.59 12.35
C ILE A 4 17.38 -3.40 13.40
N GLU A 5 18.55 -2.93 13.00
CA GLU A 5 19.67 -2.65 13.91
C GLU A 5 19.32 -1.57 14.94
N ILE A 6 18.55 -0.55 14.54
CA ILE A 6 18.05 0.47 15.47
C ILE A 6 17.03 -0.09 16.45
N LEU A 7 16.13 -0.97 15.99
CA LEU A 7 15.19 -1.67 16.88
C LEU A 7 15.94 -2.55 17.89
N VAL A 8 17.02 -3.21 17.49
CA VAL A 8 17.86 -4.01 18.38
C VAL A 8 18.60 -3.13 19.41
N CYS A 9 19.18 -1.99 19.00
CA CYS A 9 19.81 -1.06 19.94
C CYS A 9 18.81 -0.48 20.95
N LEU A 10 17.59 -0.13 20.51
CA LEU A 10 16.53 0.33 21.41
C LEU A 10 16.08 -0.78 22.37
N ALA A 11 15.91 -2.01 21.90
CA ALA A 11 15.51 -3.15 22.71
C ALA A 11 16.57 -3.55 23.75
N THR A 12 17.84 -3.26 23.47
CA THR A 12 18.98 -3.54 24.37
C THR A 12 19.34 -2.36 25.27
N GLY A 13 18.58 -1.27 25.23
CA GLY A 13 18.79 -0.09 26.08
C GLY A 13 19.96 0.80 25.67
N GLN A 14 20.50 0.61 24.46
CA GLN A 14 21.55 1.49 23.93
C GLN A 14 20.95 2.82 23.45
N ALA A 15 21.67 3.91 23.73
CA ALA A 15 21.28 5.24 23.27
C ALA A 15 21.47 5.35 21.76
N VAL A 16 20.37 5.58 21.04
CA VAL A 16 20.35 5.88 19.60
C VAL A 16 20.15 7.38 19.43
N THR A 17 20.97 8.04 18.62
CA THR A 17 20.78 9.48 18.38
C THR A 17 19.59 9.74 17.47
N GLN A 18 18.97 10.92 17.60
CA GLN A 18 17.83 11.31 16.77
C GLN A 18 18.17 11.27 15.26
N GLU A 19 19.42 11.60 14.91
CA GLU A 19 19.91 11.55 13.54
C GLU A 19 20.07 10.12 13.02
N GLN A 20 20.58 9.19 13.84
CA GLN A 20 20.65 7.77 13.51
C GLN A 20 19.25 7.15 13.34
N ALA A 21 18.32 7.48 14.25
CA ALA A 21 16.92 7.06 14.17
C ALA A 21 16.28 7.55 12.86
N ARG A 22 16.44 8.84 12.52
CA ARG A 22 15.95 9.39 11.25
C ARG A 22 16.60 8.69 10.06
N ALA A 23 17.92 8.56 10.05
CA ALA A 23 18.64 7.92 8.95
C ALA A 23 18.18 6.48 8.74
N ALA A 24 17.95 5.70 9.80
CA ALA A 24 17.48 4.32 9.67
C ALA A 24 16.00 4.21 9.24
N LEU A 25 15.14 5.10 9.75
CA LEU A 25 13.73 5.17 9.33
C LEU A 25 13.62 5.54 7.84
N PHE A 26 14.45 6.47 7.37
CA PHE A 26 14.45 6.93 5.99
C PHE A 26 15.41 6.16 5.07
N SER A 27 16.31 5.33 5.61
CA SER A 27 17.21 4.46 4.85
C SER A 27 16.44 3.42 4.02
N GLY A 28 15.23 3.03 4.43
CA GLY A 28 14.31 2.22 3.62
C GLY A 28 13.37 3.05 2.73
N CYS A 29 13.27 4.36 2.96
CA CYS A 29 12.49 5.29 2.13
C CYS A 29 13.29 5.80 0.93
N ALA A 30 14.62 5.82 1.02
CA ALA A 30 15.52 6.10 -0.08
C ALA A 30 15.79 4.82 -0.88
N GLY A 31 14.94 4.52 -1.87
CA GLY A 31 15.31 3.60 -2.95
C GLY A 31 14.82 2.16 -2.80
N THR A 32 13.52 1.96 -2.72
CA THR A 32 12.98 0.84 -3.51
C THR A 32 13.03 1.26 -4.96
N ASP A 33 13.83 0.57 -5.79
CA ASP A 33 13.85 0.81 -7.23
C ASP A 33 12.43 0.88 -7.77
N ARG A 34 12.17 1.75 -8.76
CA ARG A 34 10.84 1.89 -9.36
C ARG A 34 10.16 0.54 -9.68
N PRO A 35 10.85 -0.46 -10.26
CA PRO A 35 10.33 -1.81 -10.40
C PRO A 35 9.83 -2.47 -9.11
N ALA A 36 10.53 -2.31 -7.99
CA ALA A 36 10.14 -2.87 -6.71
C ALA A 36 8.84 -2.23 -6.20
N ARG A 37 8.69 -0.90 -6.32
CA ARG A 37 7.45 -0.20 -5.97
C ARG A 37 6.28 -0.62 -6.85
N VAL A 38 6.53 -0.79 -8.16
CA VAL A 38 5.52 -1.33 -9.09
C VAL A 38 5.09 -2.74 -8.70
N ARG A 39 6.03 -3.62 -8.32
CA ARG A 39 5.70 -4.98 -7.84
C ARG A 39 4.90 -4.95 -6.53
N ALA A 40 5.27 -4.09 -5.59
CA ALA A 40 4.54 -3.91 -4.33
C ALA A 40 3.11 -3.41 -4.58
N ARG A 41 2.95 -2.41 -5.45
CA ARG A 41 1.64 -1.88 -5.88
C ARG A 41 0.80 -2.99 -6.50
N ASN A 42 1.36 -3.74 -7.44
CA ASN A 42 0.63 -4.82 -8.12
C ASN A 42 0.21 -5.92 -7.16
N ARG A 43 1.07 -6.28 -6.21
CA ARG A 43 0.75 -7.25 -5.16
C ARG A 43 -0.45 -6.78 -4.32
N ALA A 44 -0.41 -5.54 -3.84
CA ALA A 44 -1.49 -4.97 -3.04
C ALA A 44 -2.81 -4.88 -3.82
N LEU A 45 -2.76 -4.58 -5.13
CA LEU A 45 -3.95 -4.58 -5.98
C LEU A 45 -4.52 -5.98 -6.23
N ARG A 46 -3.68 -7.01 -6.34
CA ARG A 46 -4.13 -8.41 -6.43
C ARG A 46 -4.80 -8.87 -5.15
N GLU A 47 -4.22 -8.55 -3.99
CA GLU A 47 -4.80 -8.84 -2.69
C GLU A 47 -6.18 -8.15 -2.53
N ALA A 48 -6.28 -6.87 -2.93
CA ALA A 48 -7.58 -6.19 -2.96
C ALA A 48 -8.59 -6.89 -3.89
N GLY A 49 -8.13 -7.40 -5.04
CA GLY A 49 -8.92 -8.23 -5.94
C GLY A 49 -9.39 -9.53 -5.29
N GLU A 50 -8.49 -10.27 -4.63
CA GLU A 50 -8.81 -11.52 -3.93
C GLU A 50 -9.90 -11.31 -2.86
N ILE A 51 -9.80 -10.23 -2.08
CA ILE A 51 -10.82 -9.87 -1.07
C ILE A 51 -12.18 -9.55 -1.73
N LEU A 52 -12.18 -8.96 -2.92
CA LEU A 52 -13.38 -8.59 -3.68
C LEU A 52 -13.97 -9.76 -4.51
N ALA A 53 -13.29 -10.91 -4.54
CA ALA A 53 -13.66 -12.08 -5.35
C ALA A 53 -14.84 -12.89 -4.77
N ILE A 54 -15.69 -12.25 -3.96
CA ILE A 54 -16.93 -12.82 -3.43
C ILE A 54 -17.79 -13.32 -4.59
N ASP A 55 -18.29 -14.56 -4.47
CA ASP A 55 -19.08 -15.30 -5.46
C ASP A 55 -18.31 -15.73 -6.72
N SER A 56 -16.97 -15.80 -6.66
CA SER A 56 -16.10 -16.26 -7.77
C SER A 56 -16.40 -15.60 -9.13
N PRO A 57 -16.40 -14.26 -9.22
CA PRO A 57 -16.68 -13.56 -10.46
C PRO A 57 -15.57 -13.83 -11.48
N CYS A 58 -15.89 -13.76 -12.77
CA CYS A 58 -14.85 -13.77 -13.79
C CYS A 58 -13.93 -12.53 -13.62
N ALA A 59 -12.68 -12.64 -14.08
CA ALA A 59 -11.66 -11.60 -13.88
C ALA A 59 -12.08 -10.21 -14.42
N TRP A 60 -12.93 -10.16 -15.45
CA TRP A 60 -13.47 -8.91 -15.98
C TRP A 60 -14.39 -8.19 -14.98
N VAL A 61 -15.33 -8.92 -14.37
CA VAL A 61 -16.22 -8.39 -13.33
C VAL A 61 -15.43 -8.02 -12.09
N LEU A 62 -14.41 -8.81 -11.74
CA LEU A 62 -13.52 -8.49 -10.63
C LEU A 62 -12.76 -7.17 -10.85
N ALA A 63 -12.24 -6.96 -12.06
CA ALA A 63 -11.58 -5.71 -12.44
C ALA A 63 -12.51 -4.50 -12.33
N GLN A 64 -13.80 -4.66 -12.67
CA GLN A 64 -14.82 -3.60 -12.52
C GLN A 64 -15.05 -3.26 -11.04
N ARG A 65 -15.17 -4.29 -10.18
CA ARG A 65 -15.33 -4.10 -8.74
C ARG A 65 -14.13 -3.39 -8.14
N LEU A 66 -12.92 -3.79 -8.54
CA LEU A 66 -11.69 -3.18 -8.09
C LEU A 66 -11.58 -1.71 -8.56
N GLU A 67 -11.98 -1.40 -9.79
CA GLU A 67 -12.07 -0.02 -10.30
C GLU A 67 -12.99 0.84 -9.42
N ALA A 68 -14.20 0.36 -9.13
CA ALA A 68 -15.14 1.07 -8.28
C ALA A 68 -14.60 1.27 -6.84
N ALA A 69 -13.90 0.26 -6.30
CA ALA A 69 -13.25 0.34 -4.99
C ALA A 69 -12.12 1.39 -4.98
N ILE A 70 -11.25 1.40 -5.99
CA ILE A 70 -10.18 2.40 -6.15
C ILE A 70 -10.77 3.81 -6.27
N ALA A 71 -11.84 3.98 -7.06
CA ALA A 71 -12.50 5.27 -7.23
C ALA A 71 -13.07 5.79 -5.88
N ARG A 72 -13.78 4.93 -5.13
CA ARG A 72 -14.29 5.27 -3.79
C ARG A 72 -13.17 5.60 -2.81
N PHE A 73 -12.12 4.77 -2.74
CA PHE A 73 -11.00 4.97 -1.83
C PHE A 73 -10.24 6.26 -2.12
N SER A 74 -9.90 6.49 -3.39
CA SER A 74 -9.12 7.67 -3.80
C SER A 74 -9.85 9.00 -3.58
N THR A 75 -11.18 9.01 -3.67
CA THR A 75 -12.00 10.21 -3.49
C THR A 75 -12.36 10.48 -2.03
N ARG A 76 -12.64 9.44 -1.24
CA ARG A 76 -13.18 9.60 0.13
C ARG A 76 -12.15 9.36 1.22
N THR A 77 -11.35 8.31 1.09
CA THR A 77 -10.50 7.80 2.18
C THR A 77 -9.08 8.34 2.06
N TRP A 78 -8.49 8.27 0.87
CA TRP A 78 -7.10 8.65 0.64
C TRP A 78 -6.76 10.10 1.03
N PRO A 79 -7.57 11.13 0.72
CA PRO A 79 -7.27 12.50 1.11
C PRO A 79 -7.21 12.67 2.63
N LEU A 80 -8.07 11.97 3.38
CA LEU A 80 -8.11 12.00 4.84
C LEU A 80 -6.88 11.31 5.44
N LEU A 81 -6.52 10.13 4.92
CA LEU A 81 -5.34 9.38 5.37
C LEU A 81 -4.04 10.17 5.12
N ARG A 82 -3.96 10.91 4.01
CA ARG A 82 -2.79 11.75 3.69
C ARG A 82 -2.55 12.89 4.67
N VAL A 83 -3.60 13.39 5.32
CA VAL A 83 -3.51 14.46 6.32
C VAL A 83 -3.53 13.92 7.76
N GLY A 84 -3.43 12.60 7.94
CA GLY A 84 -3.40 11.95 9.26
C GLY A 84 -4.77 11.80 9.93
N ILE A 85 -5.87 12.03 9.20
CA ILE A 85 -7.22 11.82 9.72
C ILE A 85 -7.60 10.36 9.50
N HIS A 86 -7.62 9.59 10.59
CA HIS A 86 -8.00 8.18 10.59
C HIS A 86 -9.35 8.01 11.31
N ARG A 87 -10.37 7.52 10.59
CA ARG A 87 -11.70 7.22 11.14
C ARG A 87 -11.81 5.72 11.38
N GLY A 88 -11.30 5.25 12.52
CA GLY A 88 -11.39 3.85 12.92
C GLY A 88 -10.54 2.90 12.06
N GLU A 89 -10.84 1.60 12.18
CA GLU A 89 -10.15 0.54 11.45
C GLU A 89 -10.53 0.53 9.96
N LEU A 90 -9.55 0.37 9.08
CA LEU A 90 -9.79 0.27 7.64
C LEU A 90 -10.44 -1.07 7.31
N SER A 91 -11.39 -1.07 6.38
CA SER A 91 -11.86 -2.33 5.79
C SER A 91 -10.68 -3.09 5.15
N PRO A 92 -10.72 -4.43 5.06
CA PRO A 92 -9.62 -5.19 4.46
C PRO A 92 -9.25 -4.74 3.05
N VAL A 93 -10.26 -4.36 2.24
CA VAL A 93 -10.07 -3.79 0.90
C VAL A 93 -9.36 -2.44 0.99
N ASP A 94 -9.83 -1.53 1.85
CA ASP A 94 -9.21 -0.21 2.01
C ASP A 94 -7.79 -0.30 2.57
N ALA A 95 -7.47 -1.29 3.40
CA ALA A 95 -6.13 -1.54 3.91
C ALA A 95 -5.18 -2.03 2.79
N ALA A 96 -5.66 -2.89 1.89
CA ALA A 96 -4.90 -3.30 0.70
C ALA A 96 -4.71 -2.13 -0.28
N LEU A 97 -5.76 -1.34 -0.52
CA LEU A 97 -5.67 -0.13 -1.35
C LEU A 97 -4.72 0.90 -0.74
N TYR A 98 -4.76 1.11 0.57
CA TYR A 98 -3.83 2.00 1.27
C TYR A 98 -2.37 1.60 1.02
N ARG A 99 -2.05 0.31 1.14
CA ARG A 99 -0.71 -0.22 0.80
C ARG A 99 -0.35 0.05 -0.66
N ALA A 100 -1.29 -0.07 -1.60
CA ALA A 100 -1.03 0.24 -3.01
C ALA A 100 -0.71 1.73 -3.23
N PHE A 101 -1.45 2.64 -2.58
CA PHE A 101 -1.23 4.08 -2.68
C PHE A 101 0.04 4.55 -1.98
N LEU A 102 0.43 3.92 -0.86
CA LEU A 102 1.67 4.21 -0.15
C LEU A 102 2.93 3.97 -0.98
N THR A 103 2.86 3.13 -2.02
CA THR A 103 4.00 2.90 -2.92
C THR A 103 4.42 4.15 -3.70
N GLY A 104 3.57 5.17 -3.79
CA GLY A 104 3.81 6.39 -4.57
C GLY A 104 3.74 6.19 -6.09
N GLU A 105 3.54 4.95 -6.57
CA GLU A 105 3.37 4.66 -7.99
C GLU A 105 1.93 4.92 -8.43
N ARG A 106 1.77 5.33 -9.69
CA ARG A 106 0.43 5.57 -10.26
C ARG A 106 -0.42 4.30 -10.18
N VAL A 107 -1.56 4.36 -9.50
CA VAL A 107 -2.53 3.26 -9.44
C VAL A 107 -3.32 3.21 -10.76
N PRO A 108 -3.49 2.03 -11.41
CA PRO A 108 -4.38 1.89 -12.56
C PRO A 108 -5.82 2.18 -12.15
N THR A 109 -6.51 3.03 -12.89
CA THR A 109 -7.87 3.48 -12.59
C THR A 109 -8.90 3.03 -13.61
N THR A 110 -8.51 2.17 -14.55
CA THR A 110 -9.42 1.68 -15.61
C THR A 110 -9.59 0.17 -15.51
N GLN A 111 -10.82 -0.31 -15.66
CA GLN A 111 -11.13 -1.75 -15.67
C GLN A 111 -10.20 -2.54 -16.59
N ARG A 112 -9.97 -2.04 -17.81
CA ARG A 112 -9.08 -2.70 -18.80
C ARG A 112 -7.68 -2.99 -18.25
N ARG A 113 -7.06 -2.03 -17.56
CA ARG A 113 -5.70 -2.18 -17.00
C ARG A 113 -5.67 -3.01 -15.74
N LEU A 114 -6.77 -3.01 -14.98
CA LEU A 114 -6.92 -3.85 -13.81
C LEU A 114 -7.16 -5.31 -14.22
N TYR A 115 -7.89 -5.54 -15.31
CA TYR A 115 -8.03 -6.85 -15.91
C TYR A 115 -6.66 -7.41 -16.31
N ASP A 116 -5.84 -6.66 -17.07
CA ASP A 116 -4.48 -7.08 -17.44
C ASP A 116 -3.56 -7.42 -16.23
N LEU A 117 -3.87 -6.86 -15.05
CA LEU A 117 -3.12 -7.10 -13.83
C LEU A 117 -3.57 -8.37 -13.09
N LEU A 118 -4.86 -8.69 -13.20
CA LEU A 118 -5.54 -9.78 -12.51
C LEU A 118 -5.60 -11.08 -13.33
N SER A 119 -5.56 -10.97 -14.67
CA SER A 119 -5.43 -12.09 -15.62
C SER A 119 -4.03 -12.66 -15.62
#